data_AF-A0A4Z0ENA9-F1
#
_entry.id   AF-A0A4Z0ENA9-F1
#
_cell.length_a   1.000
_cell.length_b   1.000
_cell.length_c   1.000
_cell.angle_alpha   90.00
_cell.angle_beta   90.00
_cell.angle_gamma   90.00
#
_symmetry.space_group_name_H-M   'P 1'
#
loop_
_entity.id
_entity.type
_entity.pdbx_description
1 polymer ?
#
loop_
_entity_poly.entity_id
_entity_poly.type
_entity_poly.pdbx_seq_one_letter_code
_entity_poly.pdbx_strand_id
1 'polypeptide(L)'
;MKNVQKETACAGSARGLVVAVVGSRSVTSCKALGRRLDALHALGKVAQVVSGGAAGVDTLATQWAMRNLVPLVELLPDYRAHGKAATHLRNAEIVKRADLVLLVWDGESHGTLSSARAAAKLGRHCEWLGVAAPSAVPVAGGLGL
;
A
#
# COMPACT_ATOMS: atom_id res chain seq x y z
N MET A 1 -21.57 -40.51 32.18
CA MET A 1 -20.95 -39.26 32.68
C MET A 1 -19.56 -39.13 32.08
N LYS A 2 -19.24 -37.90 31.61
CA LYS A 2 -17.98 -37.43 30.99
C LYS A 2 -17.76 -37.86 29.53
N ASN A 3 -17.40 -36.98 28.60
CA ASN A 3 -17.72 -35.57 28.38
C ASN A 3 -17.38 -35.35 26.91
N VAL A 4 -18.28 -34.73 26.15
CA VAL A 4 -17.97 -34.22 24.81
C VAL A 4 -16.98 -33.07 24.97
N GLN A 5 -15.83 -33.17 24.33
CA GLN A 5 -14.99 -32.02 24.01
C GLN A 5 -14.64 -32.13 22.53
N LYS A 6 -15.53 -31.53 21.72
CA LYS A 6 -15.23 -31.13 20.36
C LYS A 6 -14.46 -29.83 20.49
N GLU A 7 -13.14 -29.92 20.52
CA GLU A 7 -12.28 -28.74 20.59
C GLU A 7 -12.29 -28.08 19.20
N THR A 8 -13.11 -27.04 19.08
CA THR A 8 -13.11 -26.14 17.94
C THR A 8 -11.73 -25.47 17.88
N ALA A 9 -10.93 -25.82 16.87
CA ALA A 9 -9.73 -25.09 16.54
C ALA A 9 -10.11 -23.65 16.13
N CYS A 10 -10.06 -22.72 17.08
CA CYS A 10 -10.10 -21.29 16.77
C CYS A 10 -8.80 -20.92 16.07
N ALA A 11 -8.94 -20.57 14.78
CA ALA A 11 -7.90 -20.08 13.90
C ALA A 11 -7.07 -18.97 14.56
N GLY A 12 -5.78 -18.96 14.22
CA GLY A 12 -4.76 -18.11 14.84
C GLY A 12 -5.14 -16.63 14.92
N SER A 13 -4.56 -15.96 15.93
CA SER A 13 -4.62 -14.52 16.13
C SER A 13 -4.53 -13.76 14.80
N ALA A 14 -5.65 -13.22 14.34
CA ALA A 14 -5.70 -12.46 13.09
C ALA A 14 -4.99 -11.12 13.33
N ARG A 15 -3.68 -11.09 13.12
CA ARG A 15 -2.91 -9.84 13.08
C ARG A 15 -3.57 -8.94 12.04
N GLY A 16 -3.94 -7.72 12.44
CA GLY A 16 -4.50 -6.74 11.51
C GLY A 16 -3.49 -6.40 10.40
N LEU A 17 -4.01 -6.04 9.24
CA LEU A 17 -3.28 -5.72 8.01
C LEU A 17 -2.48 -4.43 8.17
N VAL A 18 -1.24 -4.48 7.68
CA VAL A 18 -0.45 -3.28 7.38
C VAL A 18 -0.78 -2.86 5.95
N VAL A 19 -1.37 -1.67 5.79
CA VAL A 19 -1.79 -1.15 4.49
C VAL A 19 -0.80 -0.08 4.03
N ALA A 20 -0.11 -0.33 2.93
CA ALA A 20 0.66 0.71 2.25
C ALA A 20 -0.28 1.58 1.42
N VAL A 21 -0.14 2.89 1.53
CA VAL A 21 -0.78 3.85 0.63
C VAL A 21 0.31 4.65 -0.06
N VAL A 22 0.32 4.58 -1.39
CA VAL A 22 1.31 5.24 -2.23
C VAL A 22 0.62 5.82 -3.46
N GLY A 23 1.08 6.97 -3.93
CA GLY A 23 0.51 7.50 -5.16
C GLY A 23 1.09 8.80 -5.67
N SER A 24 0.40 9.34 -6.68
CA SER A 24 0.82 10.53 -7.41
C SER A 24 0.73 11.80 -6.55
N ARG A 25 1.74 12.66 -6.66
CA ARG A 25 1.81 13.92 -5.90
C ARG A 25 0.80 14.98 -6.37
N SER A 26 0.35 14.85 -7.61
CA SER A 26 -0.69 15.66 -8.26
C SER A 26 -2.09 15.38 -7.72
N VAL A 27 -2.32 14.20 -7.15
CA VAL A 27 -3.65 13.77 -6.69
C VAL A 27 -3.89 14.26 -5.27
N THR A 28 -4.70 15.31 -5.15
CA THR A 28 -5.07 15.95 -3.87
C THR A 28 -6.45 15.53 -3.36
N SER A 29 -7.20 14.74 -4.11
CA SER A 29 -8.44 14.11 -3.64
C SER A 29 -8.64 12.74 -4.30
N CYS A 30 -9.06 11.75 -3.52
CA CYS A 30 -9.38 10.42 -4.03
C CYS A 30 -10.46 9.75 -3.17
N LYS A 31 -11.71 9.79 -3.63
CA LYS A 31 -12.85 9.17 -2.91
C LYS A 31 -12.71 7.65 -2.82
N ALA A 32 -12.12 7.01 -3.83
CA ALA A 32 -11.91 5.57 -3.85
C ALA A 32 -10.94 5.12 -2.74
N LEU A 33 -9.85 5.88 -2.51
CA LEU A 33 -8.92 5.63 -1.41
C LEU A 33 -9.64 5.67 -0.05
N GLY A 34 -10.38 6.75 0.21
CA GLY A 34 -11.15 6.89 1.45
C GLY A 34 -12.10 5.72 1.67
N ARG A 35 -12.96 5.42 0.69
CA ARG A 35 -13.92 4.31 0.76
C ARG A 35 -13.25 2.97 1.02
N ARG A 36 -12.09 2.71 0.38
CA ARG A 36 -11.40 1.43 0.55
C ARG A 36 -10.81 1.30 1.95
N LEU A 37 -10.16 2.35 2.44
CA LEU A 37 -9.62 2.37 3.80
C LEU A 37 -10.74 2.29 4.85
N ASP A 38 -11.83 3.04 4.67
CA ASP A 38 -13.01 2.99 5.55
C ASP A 38 -13.61 1.57 5.60
N ALA A 39 -13.74 0.91 4.45
CA ALA A 39 -14.24 -0.47 4.39
C ALA A 39 -13.33 -1.47 5.11
N LEU A 40 -12.01 -1.34 4.97
CA LEU A 40 -11.06 -2.19 5.69
C LEU A 40 -11.08 -1.90 7.20
N HIS A 41 -11.20 -0.63 7.57
CA HIS A 41 -11.21 -0.19 8.97
C HIS A 41 -12.49 -0.61 9.70
N ALA A 42 -13.66 -0.49 9.04
CA ALA A 42 -14.94 -0.95 9.58
C ALA A 42 -14.97 -2.46 9.86
N LEU A 43 -14.14 -3.25 9.16
CA LEU A 43 -13.95 -4.68 9.41
C LEU A 43 -12.93 -4.97 10.53
N GLY A 44 -12.38 -3.94 11.19
CA GLY A 44 -11.31 -4.07 12.19
C GLY A 44 -10.00 -4.59 11.61
N LYS A 45 -9.80 -4.51 10.29
CA LYS A 45 -8.66 -5.12 9.61
C LYS A 45 -7.43 -4.23 9.51
N VAL A 46 -7.54 -2.91 9.64
CA VAL A 46 -6.38 -2.01 9.47
C VAL A 46 -5.65 -1.87 10.79
N ALA A 47 -4.47 -2.48 10.91
CA ALA A 47 -3.60 -2.31 12.08
C ALA A 47 -2.69 -1.08 11.97
N GLN A 48 -2.24 -0.76 10.76
CA GLN A 48 -1.30 0.32 10.50
C GLN A 48 -1.37 0.77 9.04
N VAL A 49 -1.15 2.06 8.81
CA VAL A 49 -0.91 2.63 7.49
C VAL A 49 0.58 2.93 7.33
N VAL A 50 1.16 2.58 6.19
CA VAL A 50 2.54 2.94 5.82
C VAL A 50 2.51 3.80 4.56
N SER A 51 3.20 4.94 4.58
CA SER A 51 3.21 5.93 3.49
C SER A 51 4.62 6.50 3.29
N GLY A 52 4.80 7.32 2.26
CA GLY A 52 6.07 7.93 1.91
C GLY A 52 6.28 9.36 2.38
N GLY A 53 5.28 9.97 3.03
CA GLY A 53 5.33 11.36 3.50
C GLY A 53 5.46 12.40 2.39
N ALA A 54 5.11 12.07 1.14
CA ALA A 54 5.10 13.03 0.04
C ALA A 54 3.82 13.89 0.01
N ALA A 55 3.80 14.90 -0.86
CA ALA A 55 2.56 15.60 -1.19
C ALA A 55 1.56 14.69 -1.94
N GLY A 56 0.29 15.09 -1.99
CA GLY A 56 -0.75 14.39 -2.72
C GLY A 56 -1.28 13.17 -1.97
N VAL A 57 -1.19 12.00 -2.58
CA VAL A 57 -1.78 10.75 -2.04
C VAL A 57 -1.24 10.40 -0.66
N ASP A 58 0.06 10.56 -0.44
CA ASP A 58 0.68 10.29 0.84
C ASP A 58 0.09 11.20 1.94
N THR A 59 -0.21 12.46 1.62
CA THR A 59 -0.92 13.39 2.52
C THR A 59 -2.35 12.93 2.81
N LEU A 60 -3.07 12.39 1.80
CA LEU A 60 -4.40 11.82 1.99
C LEU A 60 -4.38 10.61 2.93
N ALA A 61 -3.36 9.77 2.83
CA ALA A 61 -3.15 8.63 3.73
C ALA A 61 -2.95 9.11 5.17
N THR A 62 -2.09 10.12 5.37
CA THR A 62 -1.80 10.72 6.67
C THR A 62 -3.05 11.33 7.29
N GLN A 63 -3.82 12.12 6.55
CA GLN A 63 -5.08 12.69 7.02
C GLN A 63 -6.10 11.61 7.41
N TRP A 64 -6.23 10.56 6.60
CA TRP A 64 -7.14 9.46 6.89
C TRP A 64 -6.74 8.70 8.17
N ALA A 65 -5.44 8.39 8.32
CA ALA A 65 -4.93 7.65 9.47
C ALA A 65 -5.10 8.45 10.77
N MET A 66 -4.77 9.74 10.75
CA MET A 66 -4.95 10.63 11.90
C MET A 66 -6.42 10.75 12.32
N ARG A 67 -7.33 10.94 11.34
CA ARG A 67 -8.77 11.08 11.62
C ARG A 67 -9.37 9.82 12.24
N ASN A 68 -8.91 8.65 11.84
CA ASN A 68 -9.43 7.36 12.32
C ASN A 68 -8.59 6.76 13.45
N LEU A 69 -7.62 7.50 14.01
CA LEU A 69 -6.73 7.05 15.08
C LEU A 69 -6.00 5.73 14.74
N VAL A 70 -5.66 5.55 13.47
CA VAL A 70 -4.89 4.40 13.00
C VAL A 70 -3.39 4.74 13.02
N PRO A 71 -2.52 3.85 13.55
CA PRO A 71 -1.08 4.05 13.52
C PRO A 71 -0.57 4.34 12.09
N LEU A 72 0.25 5.37 11.95
CA LEU A 72 0.87 5.77 10.69
C LEU A 72 2.40 5.67 10.79
N VAL A 73 3.02 5.13 9.75
CA VAL A 73 4.48 5.17 9.55
C VAL A 73 4.77 5.84 8.23
N GLU A 74 5.50 6.95 8.27
CA GLU A 74 6.01 7.62 7.07
C GLU A 74 7.48 7.25 6.86
N LEU A 75 7.80 6.74 5.68
CA LEU A 75 9.16 6.41 5.28
C LEU A 75 9.68 7.49 4.34
N LEU A 76 10.56 8.34 4.85
CA LEU A 76 11.19 9.38 4.06
C LEU A 76 12.42 8.83 3.32
N PRO A 77 12.69 9.28 2.08
CA PRO A 77 13.88 8.87 1.34
C PRO A 77 15.17 9.40 1.99
N ASP A 78 16.14 8.52 2.23
CA ASP A 78 17.48 8.90 2.70
C ASP A 78 18.41 9.23 1.52
N TYR A 79 18.36 10.49 1.07
CA TYR A 79 19.22 10.99 0.00
C TYR A 79 20.70 11.05 0.38
N ARG A 80 21.03 11.15 1.68
CA ARG A 80 22.42 11.22 2.13
C ARG A 80 23.10 9.88 1.95
N ALA A 81 22.42 8.78 2.28
CA ALA A 81 22.96 7.43 2.16
C ALA A 81 22.89 6.88 0.72
N HIS A 82 21.84 7.23 -0.04
CA HIS A 82 21.52 6.51 -1.27
C HIS A 82 21.39 7.39 -2.53
N GLY A 83 21.59 8.71 -2.40
CA GLY A 83 21.51 9.65 -3.52
C GLY A 83 20.21 9.51 -4.31
N LYS A 84 20.32 9.45 -5.64
CA LYS A 84 19.15 9.33 -6.54
C LYS A 84 18.32 8.06 -6.34
N ALA A 85 18.93 6.98 -5.83
CA ALA A 85 18.24 5.72 -5.59
C ALA A 85 17.36 5.72 -4.33
N ALA A 86 17.51 6.73 -3.45
CA ALA A 86 16.82 6.82 -2.17
C ALA A 86 15.29 6.64 -2.29
N THR A 87 14.68 7.28 -3.30
CA THR A 87 13.23 7.17 -3.55
C THR A 87 12.81 5.76 -3.90
N HIS A 88 13.57 5.07 -4.77
CA HIS A 88 13.23 3.71 -5.19
C HIS A 88 13.42 2.70 -4.05
N LEU A 89 14.51 2.82 -3.28
CA LEU A 89 14.76 1.98 -2.11
C LEU A 89 13.68 2.17 -1.06
N ARG A 90 13.31 3.42 -0.77
CA ARG A 90 12.22 3.75 0.13
C ARG A 90 10.89 3.17 -0.36
N ASN A 91 10.57 3.28 -1.66
CA ASN A 91 9.33 2.73 -2.21
C ASN A 91 9.25 1.21 -2.05
N ALA A 92 10.36 0.52 -2.28
CA ALA A 92 10.46 -0.91 -2.04
C ALA A 92 10.28 -1.26 -0.56
N GLU A 93 10.82 -0.45 0.36
CA GLU A 93 10.67 -0.64 1.80
C GLU A 93 9.22 -0.42 2.27
N ILE A 94 8.50 0.59 1.76
CA ILE A 94 7.06 0.77 2.03
C ILE A 94 6.30 -0.50 1.66
N VAL A 95 6.50 -0.98 0.43
CA VAL A 95 5.82 -2.17 -0.11
C VAL A 95 6.18 -3.42 0.68
N LYS A 96 7.44 -3.58 1.08
CA LYS A 96 7.91 -4.75 1.82
C LYS A 96 7.20 -4.90 3.17
N ARG A 97 6.92 -3.78 3.85
CA ARG A 97 6.24 -3.75 5.16
C ARG A 97 4.75 -4.02 5.09
N ALA A 98 4.14 -3.87 3.92
CA ALA A 98 2.69 -3.96 3.77
C ALA A 98 2.22 -5.36 3.38
N ASP A 99 1.02 -5.70 3.85
CA ASP A 99 0.24 -6.86 3.44
C ASP A 99 -0.61 -6.52 2.20
N LEU A 100 -1.09 -5.27 2.13
CA LEU A 100 -1.88 -4.72 1.02
C LEU A 100 -1.30 -3.37 0.58
N VAL A 101 -1.12 -3.18 -0.72
CA VAL A 101 -0.64 -1.92 -1.31
C VAL A 101 -1.77 -1.26 -2.10
N LEU A 102 -2.20 -0.09 -1.66
CA LEU A 102 -3.15 0.76 -2.37
C LEU A 102 -2.36 1.78 -3.22
N LEU A 103 -2.49 1.67 -4.54
CA LEU A 103 -1.80 2.50 -5.53
C LEU A 103 -2.79 3.53 -6.08
N VAL A 104 -2.58 4.80 -5.78
CA VAL A 104 -3.37 5.89 -6.38
C VAL A 104 -2.58 6.54 -7.51
N TRP A 105 -3.06 6.40 -8.74
CA TRP A 105 -2.33 6.79 -9.94
C TRP A 105 -3.12 7.76 -10.81
N ASP A 106 -2.41 8.78 -11.30
CA ASP A 106 -2.90 9.82 -12.21
C ASP A 106 -2.70 9.47 -13.70
N GLY A 107 -2.03 8.35 -14.00
CA GLY A 107 -1.69 7.95 -15.38
C GLY A 107 -0.25 8.29 -15.79
N GLU A 108 0.50 9.05 -14.98
CA GLU A 108 1.82 9.57 -15.37
C GLU A 108 2.91 9.33 -14.33
N SER A 109 2.57 9.27 -13.03
CA SER A 109 3.56 9.21 -11.95
C SER A 109 4.48 7.98 -12.04
N HIS A 110 5.75 8.23 -12.40
CA HIS A 110 6.83 7.24 -12.33
C HIS A 110 7.10 6.73 -10.91
N GLY A 111 6.87 7.58 -9.89
CA GLY A 111 7.01 7.19 -8.49
C GLY A 111 6.02 6.10 -8.10
N THR A 112 4.75 6.24 -8.52
CA THR A 112 3.69 5.26 -8.27
C THR A 112 3.99 3.95 -9.01
N LEU A 113 4.42 4.03 -10.27
CA LEU A 113 4.85 2.87 -11.06
C LEU A 113 6.04 2.14 -10.41
N SER A 114 6.99 2.88 -9.81
CA SER A 114 8.10 2.28 -9.07
C SER A 114 7.62 1.43 -7.89
N SER A 115 6.60 1.89 -7.14
CA SER A 115 6.02 1.12 -6.04
C SER A 115 5.26 -0.10 -6.55
N ALA A 116 4.49 0.04 -7.64
CA ALA A 116 3.79 -1.08 -8.27
C ALA A 116 4.76 -2.18 -8.75
N ARG A 117 5.88 -1.79 -9.38
CA ARG A 117 6.93 -2.73 -9.80
C ARG A 117 7.57 -3.45 -8.61
N ALA A 118 7.86 -2.72 -7.53
CA ALA A 118 8.39 -3.33 -6.31
C ALA A 118 7.41 -4.35 -5.73
N ALA A 119 6.11 -4.04 -5.73
CA ALA A 119 5.08 -4.92 -5.22
C ALA A 119 4.91 -6.18 -6.06
N ALA A 120 4.93 -6.06 -7.39
CA ALA A 120 4.95 -7.20 -8.30
C ALA A 120 6.18 -8.11 -8.06
N LYS A 121 7.37 -7.50 -7.91
CA LYS A 121 8.61 -8.25 -7.64
C LYS A 121 8.59 -8.98 -6.29
N LEU A 122 7.92 -8.42 -5.28
CA LEU A 122 7.81 -8.97 -3.94
C LEU A 122 6.57 -9.86 -3.74
N GLY A 123 5.74 -10.05 -4.78
CA GLY A 123 4.50 -10.83 -4.68
C GLY A 123 3.48 -10.22 -3.71
N ARG A 124 3.43 -8.89 -3.60
CA ARG A 124 2.48 -8.18 -2.71
C ARG A 124 1.17 -7.89 -3.42
N HIS A 125 0.07 -8.07 -2.69
CA HIS A 125 -1.27 -7.73 -3.20
C HIS A 125 -1.39 -6.22 -3.40
N CYS A 126 -1.84 -5.84 -4.59
CA CYS A 126 -1.97 -4.44 -5.00
C CYS A 126 -3.39 -4.15 -5.49
N GLU A 127 -3.89 -2.97 -5.15
CA GLU A 127 -5.15 -2.44 -5.68
C GLU A 127 -4.91 -1.05 -6.28
N TRP A 128 -5.34 -0.87 -7.53
CA TRP A 128 -5.25 0.40 -8.23
C TRP A 128 -6.50 1.22 -8.00
N LEU A 129 -6.34 2.46 -7.54
CA LEU A 129 -7.41 3.39 -7.21
C LEU A 129 -7.19 4.68 -8.00
N GLY A 130 -8.01 4.93 -9.04
CA GLY A 130 -7.83 6.07 -9.94
C GLY A 130 -7.85 5.63 -11.40
N VAL A 131 -6.95 6.16 -12.22
CA VAL A 131 -6.76 5.64 -13.58
C VAL A 131 -6.30 4.19 -13.46
N ALA A 132 -6.95 3.30 -14.22
CA ALA A 132 -6.58 1.90 -14.24
C ALA A 132 -5.08 1.77 -14.57
N ALA A 133 -4.43 0.74 -14.00
CA ALA A 133 -3.05 0.41 -14.32
C ALA A 133 -2.83 0.48 -15.83
N PRO A 134 -1.66 0.94 -16.33
CA PRO A 134 -1.39 0.82 -17.74
C PRO A 134 -1.53 -0.67 -18.06
N SER A 135 -2.45 -0.98 -19.00
CA SER A 135 -2.80 -2.35 -19.33
C SER A 135 -1.51 -3.16 -19.42
N ALA A 136 -1.42 -4.23 -18.63
CA ALA A 136 -0.46 -5.29 -18.86
C ALA A 136 -0.88 -6.00 -20.16
N VAL A 137 -0.82 -5.29 -21.28
CA VAL A 137 -0.78 -5.92 -22.58
C VAL A 137 0.48 -6.76 -22.51
N PRO A 138 0.41 -8.09 -22.69
CA PRO A 138 1.62 -8.85 -22.92
C PRO A 138 2.23 -8.23 -24.18
N VAL A 139 3.36 -7.54 -24.02
CA VAL A 139 4.14 -7.12 -25.17
C VAL A 139 4.58 -8.43 -25.80
N ALA A 140 3.95 -8.78 -26.92
CA ALA A 140 4.37 -9.91 -27.72
C ALA A 140 5.75 -9.57 -28.26
N GLY A 141 6.79 -10.03 -27.55
CA GLY A 141 8.18 -9.90 -27.95
C GLY A 141 9.06 -9.20 -26.91
N GLY A 142 9.84 -10.02 -26.18
CA GLY A 142 11.27 -9.76 -26.03
C GLY A 142 11.71 -8.79 -24.93
N LEU A 143 12.72 -9.26 -24.19
CA LEU A 143 13.63 -8.50 -23.33
C LEU A 143 13.87 -7.05 -23.79
N GLY A 144 13.55 -6.09 -22.93
CA GLY A 144 14.10 -4.74 -22.97
C GLY A 144 15.00 -4.54 -21.75
N LEU A 145 16.31 -4.75 -21.97
CA LEU A 145 17.39 -4.19 -21.16
C LEU A 145 17.37 -2.66 -21.21
#